data_AF-A0A1F3JTQ3-F1
#
_entry.id   AF-A0A1F3JTQ3-F1
#
_cell.length_a   1.000
_cell.length_b   1.000
_cell.length_c   1.000
_cell.angle_alpha   90.00
_cell.angle_beta   90.00
_cell.angle_gamma   90.00
#
_symmetry.space_group_name_H-M   'P 1'
#
loop_
_entity.id
_entity.type
_entity.pdbx_description
1 polymer ?
#
loop_
_entity_poly.entity_id
_entity_poly.type
_entity_poly.pdbx_seq_one_letter_code
_entity_poly.pdbx_strand_id
1 'polypeptide(L)'
;MKKIFTLLFAAGVSSQLFAGGILTNTNQSVMFTRLQSRDATIGIDAAYFNPAGLTLLPNNGFFLSLSNQTLGQTRTIKSDYQYLNVKDYEGKIFAPAFPSIYAVYKMDKLAFSAGFNPIAGGGGGTYDTGLPSFEYDISDLVPALASQGAQGYRMDAFFEGTSAWFGYQANISYQINDMISVALGGRFVQAKDTYNGYLKGVELNMGGTWMPASTVMTGIANQFRPGLTGCTQIVDGGGGSLTFAQAVGANVIDAPTSAQLQGGLLALGLTQAQIDVMTIVEAQGYYQGAVSKYDGTALILQDQEADNEATGSGITPNLKCKF
;
A
#
# COMPACT_ATOMS: atom_id res chain seq x y z
N MET A 1 -42.94 -6.20 -28.84
CA MET A 1 -42.74 -7.28 -27.85
C MET A 1 -41.34 -7.92 -27.93
N LYS A 2 -40.89 -8.46 -29.06
CA LYS A 2 -39.53 -9.05 -29.20
C LYS A 2 -38.38 -8.09 -28.81
N LYS A 3 -38.44 -6.82 -29.23
CA LYS A 3 -37.41 -5.80 -28.93
C LYS A 3 -37.31 -5.40 -27.44
N ILE A 4 -38.43 -5.47 -26.70
CA ILE A 4 -38.47 -5.18 -25.26
C ILE A 4 -37.86 -6.34 -24.46
N PHE A 5 -38.15 -7.59 -24.86
CA PHE A 5 -37.52 -8.77 -24.28
C PHE A 5 -36.01 -8.83 -24.54
N THR A 6 -35.55 -8.43 -25.73
CA THR A 6 -34.10 -8.35 -26.02
C THR A 6 -33.40 -7.28 -25.18
N LEU A 7 -34.06 -6.14 -24.90
CA LEU A 7 -33.50 -5.09 -24.03
C LEU A 7 -33.44 -5.51 -22.55
N LEU A 8 -34.47 -6.20 -22.05
CA LEU A 8 -34.50 -6.76 -20.70
C LEU A 8 -33.48 -7.89 -20.51
N PHE A 9 -33.27 -8.72 -21.54
CA PHE A 9 -32.25 -9.77 -21.52
C PHE A 9 -30.84 -9.18 -21.62
N ALA A 10 -30.63 -8.14 -22.44
CA ALA A 10 -29.33 -7.45 -22.54
C ALA A 10 -28.96 -6.69 -21.24
N ALA A 11 -29.93 -6.12 -20.53
CA ALA A 11 -29.71 -5.48 -19.23
C ALA A 11 -29.44 -6.49 -18.10
N GLY A 12 -29.92 -7.73 -18.22
CA GLY A 12 -29.68 -8.81 -17.26
C GLY A 12 -28.30 -9.46 -17.36
N VAL A 13 -27.59 -9.27 -18.49
CA VAL A 13 -26.26 -9.88 -18.74
C VAL A 13 -25.11 -8.89 -18.47
N SER A 14 -25.37 -7.59 -18.35
CA SER A 14 -24.33 -6.56 -18.20
C SER A 14 -23.91 -6.23 -16.77
N SER A 15 -24.42 -6.90 -15.73
CA SER A 15 -24.08 -6.57 -14.34
C SER A 15 -22.76 -7.19 -13.83
N GLN A 16 -21.96 -7.83 -14.69
CA GLN A 16 -20.72 -8.50 -14.26
C GLN A 16 -19.43 -7.68 -14.39
N LEU A 17 -19.44 -6.42 -14.84
CA LEU A 17 -18.18 -5.79 -15.28
C LEU A 17 -17.52 -4.75 -14.36
N PHE A 18 -18.09 -4.35 -13.21
CA PHE A 18 -17.47 -3.29 -12.38
C PHE A 18 -17.68 -3.35 -10.84
N ALA A 19 -17.94 -4.51 -10.23
CA ALA A 19 -18.27 -4.52 -8.79
C ALA A 19 -17.69 -5.67 -7.95
N GLY A 20 -16.60 -6.31 -8.39
CA GLY A 20 -15.92 -7.35 -7.63
C GLY A 20 -14.43 -7.09 -7.53
N GLY A 21 -14.03 -6.01 -6.82
CA GLY A 21 -12.63 -5.85 -6.44
C GLY A 21 -12.17 -7.01 -5.54
N ILE A 22 -10.86 -7.29 -5.54
CA ILE A 22 -10.18 -8.34 -4.75
C ILE A 22 -10.51 -8.33 -3.24
N LEU A 23 -11.12 -7.25 -2.76
CA LEU A 23 -11.44 -7.00 -1.36
C LEU A 23 -12.86 -7.44 -0.95
N THR A 24 -13.72 -7.88 -1.88
CA THR A 24 -15.09 -8.27 -1.57
C THR A 24 -15.14 -9.65 -0.90
N ASN A 25 -15.61 -9.70 0.35
CA ASN A 25 -15.76 -10.94 1.08
C ASN A 25 -16.99 -11.71 0.59
N THR A 26 -16.84 -13.01 0.34
CA THR A 26 -17.93 -13.89 -0.13
C THR A 26 -18.77 -14.47 1.02
N ASN A 27 -18.16 -14.64 2.20
CA ASN A 27 -18.81 -15.20 3.39
C ASN A 27 -19.63 -14.14 4.15
N GLN A 28 -20.84 -13.88 3.66
CA GLN A 28 -21.73 -12.84 4.19
C GLN A 28 -22.90 -13.39 5.00
N SER A 29 -22.83 -14.66 5.41
CA SER A 29 -23.85 -15.31 6.23
C SER A 29 -23.21 -16.53 6.86
N VAL A 30 -23.54 -16.87 8.11
CA VAL A 30 -23.08 -18.14 8.71
C VAL A 30 -23.57 -19.35 7.91
N MET A 31 -24.66 -19.22 7.15
CA MET A 31 -25.12 -20.28 6.25
C MET A 31 -24.14 -20.53 5.09
N PHE A 32 -23.34 -19.53 4.70
CA PHE A 32 -22.30 -19.67 3.68
C PHE A 32 -21.23 -20.70 4.08
N THR A 33 -20.92 -20.80 5.38
CA THR A 33 -19.99 -21.81 5.92
C THR A 33 -20.50 -23.24 5.72
N ARG A 34 -21.84 -23.42 5.62
CA ARG A 34 -22.46 -24.74 5.36
C ARG A 34 -22.66 -25.00 3.88
N LEU A 35 -22.99 -23.96 3.11
CA LEU A 35 -23.22 -24.04 1.67
C LEU A 35 -22.72 -22.76 1.02
N GLN A 36 -21.59 -22.84 0.31
CA GLN A 36 -20.93 -21.67 -0.29
C GLN A 36 -21.69 -21.12 -1.52
N SER A 37 -22.66 -21.86 -2.06
CA SER A 37 -23.56 -21.38 -3.11
C SER A 37 -24.82 -20.77 -2.49
N ARG A 38 -24.77 -19.48 -2.15
CA ARG A 38 -25.90 -18.74 -1.56
C ARG A 38 -26.64 -17.83 -2.53
N ASP A 39 -26.18 -17.66 -3.76
CA ASP A 39 -26.78 -16.74 -4.73
C ASP A 39 -28.23 -17.09 -5.12
N ALA A 40 -28.61 -18.37 -5.00
CA ALA A 40 -29.96 -18.87 -5.23
C ALA A 40 -30.73 -19.15 -3.92
N THR A 41 -30.30 -18.58 -2.79
CA THR A 41 -30.96 -18.82 -1.50
C THR A 41 -32.38 -18.27 -1.46
N ILE A 42 -33.29 -19.06 -0.88
CA ILE A 42 -34.66 -18.67 -0.52
C ILE A 42 -34.83 -18.52 1.01
N GLY A 43 -33.71 -18.60 1.74
CA GLY A 43 -33.65 -18.37 3.19
C GLY A 43 -33.54 -16.89 3.53
N ILE A 44 -33.44 -16.58 4.83
CA ILE A 44 -33.39 -15.19 5.31
C ILE A 44 -32.16 -14.40 4.80
N ASP A 45 -31.05 -15.08 4.54
CA ASP A 45 -29.84 -14.47 3.98
C ASP A 45 -29.98 -14.08 2.50
N ALA A 46 -31.10 -14.43 1.86
CA ALA A 46 -31.50 -13.86 0.58
C ALA A 46 -31.58 -12.33 0.67
N ALA A 47 -31.82 -11.77 1.86
CA ALA A 47 -31.74 -10.33 2.14
C ALA A 47 -30.40 -9.70 1.69
N TYR A 48 -29.29 -10.46 1.69
CA TYR A 48 -28.01 -10.03 1.13
C TYR A 48 -27.77 -10.52 -0.30
N PHE A 49 -27.85 -11.84 -0.51
CA PHE A 49 -27.41 -12.49 -1.76
C PHE A 49 -28.37 -12.25 -2.93
N ASN A 50 -29.67 -12.51 -2.71
CA ASN A 50 -30.70 -12.41 -3.74
C ASN A 50 -32.09 -12.12 -3.14
N PRO A 51 -32.45 -10.86 -2.89
CA PRO A 51 -33.69 -10.53 -2.18
C PRO A 51 -34.96 -10.97 -2.92
N ALA A 52 -34.90 -11.27 -4.23
CA ALA A 52 -36.04 -11.82 -4.96
C ALA A 52 -36.49 -13.17 -4.38
N GLY A 53 -35.57 -13.97 -3.81
CA GLY A 53 -35.89 -15.23 -3.15
C GLY A 53 -36.72 -15.07 -1.86
N LEU A 54 -36.77 -13.88 -1.26
CA LEU A 54 -37.49 -13.64 0.00
C LEU A 54 -39.00 -13.81 -0.12
N THR A 55 -39.57 -13.64 -1.31
CA THR A 55 -41.00 -13.88 -1.54
C THR A 55 -41.37 -15.35 -1.41
N LEU A 56 -40.39 -16.26 -1.42
CA LEU A 56 -40.56 -17.70 -1.26
C LEU A 56 -40.35 -18.17 0.18
N LEU A 57 -40.17 -17.26 1.14
CA LEU A 57 -40.18 -17.65 2.56
C LEU A 57 -41.51 -18.35 2.88
N PRO A 58 -41.46 -19.45 3.65
CA PRO A 58 -42.59 -20.37 3.79
C PRO A 58 -43.83 -19.74 4.40
N ASN A 59 -43.64 -18.73 5.27
CA ASN A 59 -44.71 -18.06 6.00
C ASN A 59 -44.65 -16.54 5.79
N ASN A 60 -45.78 -15.88 5.97
CA ASN A 60 -45.81 -14.42 6.13
C ASN A 60 -45.36 -14.04 7.55
N GLY A 61 -44.91 -12.80 7.71
CA GLY A 61 -44.51 -12.25 9.00
C GLY A 61 -43.08 -11.71 9.02
N PHE A 62 -42.60 -11.48 10.23
CA PHE A 62 -41.29 -10.92 10.49
C PHE A 62 -40.26 -12.03 10.75
N PHE A 63 -39.13 -11.95 10.05
CA PHE A 63 -38.00 -12.86 10.19
C PHE A 63 -36.77 -12.04 10.58
N LEU A 64 -36.02 -12.52 11.57
CA LEU A 64 -34.78 -11.90 12.04
C LEU A 64 -33.67 -12.96 12.10
N SER A 65 -32.49 -12.61 11.58
CA SER A 65 -31.27 -13.39 11.74
C SER A 65 -30.19 -12.50 12.29
N LEU A 66 -29.63 -12.94 13.43
CA LEU A 66 -28.47 -12.34 14.05
C LEU A 66 -27.38 -13.41 14.09
N SER A 67 -26.19 -13.06 13.63
CA SER A 67 -25.05 -13.97 13.66
C SER A 67 -23.75 -13.20 13.77
N ASN A 68 -22.72 -13.86 14.29
CA ASN A 68 -21.37 -13.33 14.37
C ASN A 68 -20.37 -14.43 14.01
N GLN A 69 -19.39 -14.10 13.19
CA GLN A 69 -18.24 -14.95 12.90
C GLN A 69 -17.00 -14.35 13.55
N THR A 70 -16.04 -15.22 13.86
CA THR A 70 -14.70 -14.83 14.30
C THR A 70 -13.72 -15.35 13.26
N LEU A 71 -12.86 -14.46 12.75
CA LEU A 71 -11.91 -14.77 11.69
C LEU A 71 -10.49 -14.69 12.26
N GLY A 72 -9.70 -15.72 12.01
CA GLY A 72 -8.28 -15.76 12.34
C GLY A 72 -7.51 -16.37 11.18
N GLN A 73 -6.42 -15.73 10.75
CA GLN A 73 -5.56 -16.26 9.71
C GLN A 73 -4.11 -15.80 9.96
N THR A 74 -3.17 -16.72 9.86
CA THR A 74 -1.75 -16.37 9.74
C THR A 74 -1.37 -16.35 8.26
N ARG A 75 -0.75 -15.26 7.81
CA ARG A 75 -0.23 -15.11 6.45
C ARG A 75 1.27 -14.85 6.52
N THR A 76 2.06 -15.75 5.95
CA THR A 76 3.51 -15.54 5.83
C THR A 76 3.81 -14.98 4.44
N ILE A 77 4.39 -13.78 4.39
CA ILE A 77 4.96 -13.23 3.16
C ILE A 77 6.39 -13.78 3.05
N LYS A 78 6.69 -14.41 1.93
CA LYS A 78 8.05 -14.88 1.62
C LYS A 78 8.66 -13.98 0.57
N SER A 79 9.88 -13.50 0.83
CA SER A 79 10.66 -12.69 -0.11
C SER A 79 11.95 -13.44 -0.45
N ASP A 80 12.25 -13.54 -1.75
CA ASP A 80 13.48 -14.12 -2.26
C ASP A 80 14.58 -13.07 -2.49
N TYR A 81 14.31 -11.81 -2.17
CA TYR A 81 15.26 -10.72 -2.30
C TYR A 81 16.55 -11.00 -1.53
N GLN A 82 17.67 -10.86 -2.24
CA GLN A 82 18.97 -11.42 -1.84
C GLN A 82 19.59 -10.76 -0.61
N TYR A 83 19.31 -9.47 -0.36
CA TYR A 83 19.94 -8.72 0.73
C TYR A 83 19.11 -8.70 2.02
N LEU A 84 17.94 -9.34 2.05
CA LEU A 84 17.15 -9.41 3.29
C LEU A 84 17.81 -10.29 4.35
N ASN A 85 17.81 -9.81 5.60
CA ASN A 85 18.23 -10.59 6.77
C ASN A 85 17.24 -11.72 7.08
N VAL A 86 15.95 -11.45 6.89
CA VAL A 86 14.85 -12.40 7.11
C VAL A 86 14.04 -12.51 5.83
N LYS A 87 13.64 -13.74 5.47
CA LYS A 87 12.88 -14.00 4.24
C LYS A 87 11.40 -14.27 4.46
N ASP A 88 11.01 -14.54 5.70
CA ASP A 88 9.66 -14.90 6.10
C ASP A 88 9.10 -13.84 7.07
N TYR A 89 8.00 -13.21 6.68
CA TYR A 89 7.32 -12.16 7.46
C TYR A 89 5.94 -12.64 7.84
N GLU A 90 5.75 -12.95 9.12
CA GLU A 90 4.48 -13.48 9.62
C GLU A 90 3.51 -12.36 9.96
N GLY A 91 2.40 -12.33 9.23
CA GLY A 91 1.25 -11.47 9.50
C GLY A 91 0.15 -12.23 10.21
N LYS A 92 -0.30 -11.75 11.37
CA LYS A 92 -1.44 -12.32 12.10
C LYS A 92 -2.67 -11.48 11.84
N ILE A 93 -3.67 -12.09 11.21
CA ILE A 93 -4.96 -11.48 10.92
C ILE A 93 -5.97 -11.98 11.94
N PHE A 94 -6.63 -11.04 12.63
CA PHE A 94 -7.68 -11.38 13.57
C PHE A 94 -8.84 -10.38 13.51
N ALA A 95 -10.07 -10.90 13.36
CA ALA A 95 -11.30 -10.15 13.46
C ALA A 95 -12.25 -10.88 14.43
N PRO A 96 -12.36 -10.43 15.70
CA PRO A 96 -13.16 -11.11 16.70
C PRO A 96 -14.67 -11.04 16.40
N ALA A 97 -15.10 -9.94 15.78
CA ALA A 97 -16.49 -9.70 15.43
C ALA A 97 -16.65 -9.48 13.92
N PHE A 98 -17.42 -10.36 13.29
CA PHE A 98 -17.84 -10.26 11.91
C PHE A 98 -19.35 -10.54 11.85
N PRO A 99 -20.17 -9.53 12.23
CA PRO A 99 -21.61 -9.72 12.39
C PRO A 99 -22.34 -9.82 11.06
N SER A 100 -23.47 -10.52 11.04
CA SER A 100 -24.44 -10.41 9.95
C SER A 100 -25.84 -10.36 10.54
N ILE A 101 -26.57 -9.31 10.18
CA ILE A 101 -27.89 -8.98 10.68
C ILE A 101 -28.82 -8.85 9.50
N TYR A 102 -29.88 -9.67 9.46
CA TYR A 102 -30.90 -9.64 8.40
C TYR A 102 -32.28 -9.57 9.00
N ALA A 103 -33.08 -8.61 8.53
CA ALA A 103 -34.48 -8.46 8.91
C ALA A 103 -35.35 -8.48 7.66
N VAL A 104 -36.42 -9.26 7.69
CA VAL A 104 -37.35 -9.42 6.56
C VAL A 104 -38.77 -9.35 7.07
N TYR A 105 -39.63 -8.61 6.38
CA TYR A 105 -41.07 -8.61 6.60
C TYR A 105 -41.78 -9.03 5.32
N LYS A 106 -42.40 -10.22 5.34
CA LYS A 106 -43.11 -10.80 4.19
C LYS A 106 -44.62 -10.70 4.34
N MET A 107 -45.28 -10.29 3.25
CA MET A 107 -46.73 -10.19 3.08
C MET A 107 -47.12 -10.79 1.72
N ASP A 108 -47.51 -12.05 1.71
CA ASP A 108 -47.87 -12.81 0.51
C ASP A 108 -46.82 -12.67 -0.60
N LYS A 109 -47.12 -11.88 -1.63
CA LYS A 109 -46.26 -11.65 -2.80
C LYS A 109 -45.21 -10.57 -2.58
N LEU A 110 -45.29 -9.80 -1.50
CA LEU A 110 -44.41 -8.66 -1.23
C LEU A 110 -43.48 -8.98 -0.04
N ALA A 111 -42.21 -8.59 -0.12
CA ALA A 111 -41.30 -8.65 1.01
C ALA A 111 -40.43 -7.39 1.11
N PHE A 112 -40.26 -6.89 2.32
CA PHE A 112 -39.32 -5.82 2.65
C PHE A 112 -38.14 -6.42 3.39
N SER A 113 -36.93 -5.96 3.10
CA SER A 113 -35.73 -6.48 3.75
C SER A 113 -34.72 -5.40 4.05
N ALA A 114 -34.02 -5.57 5.17
CA ALA A 114 -32.85 -4.81 5.55
C ALA A 114 -31.72 -5.77 5.96
N GLY A 115 -30.48 -5.38 5.68
CA GLY A 115 -29.29 -6.16 6.00
C GLY A 115 -28.12 -5.29 6.42
N PHE A 116 -27.32 -5.80 7.36
CA PHE A 116 -26.04 -5.21 7.77
C PHE A 116 -25.00 -6.31 7.98
N ASN A 117 -23.82 -6.13 7.40
CA ASN A 117 -22.68 -7.02 7.55
C ASN A 117 -21.39 -6.36 7.03
N PRO A 118 -20.19 -6.76 7.52
CA PRO A 118 -18.94 -6.39 6.88
C PRO A 118 -18.82 -7.06 5.51
N ILE A 119 -18.87 -6.30 4.42
CA ILE A 119 -18.93 -6.83 3.06
C ILE A 119 -17.56 -7.02 2.40
N ALA A 120 -16.54 -6.37 2.93
CA ALA A 120 -15.19 -6.34 2.39
C ALA A 120 -14.18 -6.00 3.49
N GLY A 121 -12.89 -6.12 3.15
CA GLY A 121 -11.79 -5.92 4.08
C GLY A 121 -11.34 -7.22 4.76
N GLY A 122 -10.07 -7.27 5.15
CA GLY A 122 -9.43 -8.48 5.69
C GLY A 122 -9.43 -8.57 7.21
N GLY A 123 -9.98 -7.59 7.92
CA GLY A 123 -9.69 -7.38 9.35
C GLY A 123 -8.36 -6.63 9.53
N GLY A 124 -7.76 -6.75 10.71
CA GLY A 124 -6.44 -6.21 11.03
C GLY A 124 -5.37 -7.27 10.89
N GLY A 125 -4.29 -6.97 10.16
CA GLY A 125 -3.10 -7.79 10.02
C GLY A 125 -1.89 -7.12 10.65
N THR A 126 -1.29 -7.76 11.65
CA THR A 126 -0.09 -7.26 12.34
C THR A 126 1.14 -8.03 11.91
N TYR A 127 2.19 -7.31 11.56
CA TYR A 127 3.51 -7.80 11.20
C TYR A 127 4.54 -7.19 12.16
N ASP A 128 4.95 -7.99 13.15
CA ASP A 128 5.82 -7.56 14.26
C ASP A 128 7.24 -7.17 13.81
N THR A 129 7.64 -7.55 12.60
CA THR A 129 8.93 -7.21 11.98
C THR A 129 8.77 -6.31 10.76
N GLY A 130 7.61 -5.66 10.61
CA GLY A 130 7.27 -4.88 9.43
C GLY A 130 7.04 -5.72 8.17
N LEU A 131 7.22 -5.09 7.01
CA LEU A 131 7.05 -5.74 5.70
C LEU A 131 8.41 -5.83 4.97
N PRO A 132 8.59 -6.79 4.05
CA PRO A 132 9.81 -6.84 3.23
C PRO A 132 10.13 -5.51 2.55
N SER A 133 9.09 -4.77 2.14
CA SER A 133 9.22 -3.46 1.50
C SER A 133 9.81 -2.37 2.39
N PHE A 134 9.76 -2.52 3.72
CA PHE A 134 10.43 -1.58 4.62
C PHE A 134 11.94 -1.81 4.66
N GLU A 135 12.40 -3.02 4.32
CA GLU A 135 13.82 -3.38 4.41
C GLU A 135 14.57 -3.19 3.10
N TYR A 136 13.91 -3.26 1.93
CA TYR A 136 14.59 -3.31 0.64
C TYR A 136 15.65 -2.22 0.47
N ASP A 137 15.26 -0.94 0.60
CA ASP A 137 16.17 0.19 0.42
C ASP A 137 17.28 0.23 1.48
N ILE A 138 17.00 -0.24 2.70
CA ILE A 138 17.98 -0.32 3.79
C ILE A 138 19.00 -1.43 3.51
N SER A 139 18.51 -2.58 3.07
CA SER A 139 19.34 -3.74 2.78
C SER A 139 20.29 -3.49 1.60
N ASP A 140 19.85 -2.68 0.62
CA ASP A 140 20.67 -2.22 -0.51
C ASP A 140 21.84 -1.31 -0.10
N LEU A 141 21.76 -0.68 1.08
CA LEU A 141 22.86 0.14 1.58
C LEU A 141 24.13 -0.67 1.83
N VAL A 142 24.00 -1.95 2.18
CA VAL A 142 25.18 -2.80 2.48
C VAL A 142 26.05 -3.00 1.24
N PRO A 143 25.56 -3.53 0.11
CA PRO A 143 26.37 -3.62 -1.11
C PRO A 143 26.75 -2.24 -1.65
N ALA A 144 25.86 -1.23 -1.56
CA ALA A 144 26.15 0.11 -2.05
C ALA A 144 27.28 0.82 -1.28
N LEU A 145 27.45 0.49 0.01
CA LEU A 145 28.48 1.06 0.88
C LEU A 145 29.61 0.06 1.21
N ALA A 146 29.71 -1.05 0.48
CA ALA A 146 30.72 -2.07 0.73
C ALA A 146 32.14 -1.51 0.65
N SER A 147 32.41 -0.62 -0.31
CA SER A 147 33.72 0.06 -0.43
C SER A 147 34.04 1.01 0.73
N GLN A 148 33.01 1.46 1.46
CA GLN A 148 33.11 2.31 2.63
C GLN A 148 33.14 1.48 3.93
N GLY A 149 33.09 0.14 3.84
CA GLY A 149 33.20 -0.78 4.96
C GLY A 149 31.87 -1.24 5.56
N ALA A 150 30.74 -1.02 4.89
CA ALA A 150 29.46 -1.57 5.33
C ALA A 150 29.43 -3.10 5.16
N GLN A 151 29.02 -3.82 6.21
CA GLN A 151 29.02 -5.28 6.27
C GLN A 151 27.65 -5.88 6.61
N GLY A 152 26.71 -5.06 7.07
CA GLY A 152 25.39 -5.51 7.48
C GLY A 152 24.52 -4.32 7.90
N TYR A 153 23.24 -4.58 8.12
CA TYR A 153 22.26 -3.62 8.62
C TYR A 153 21.39 -4.26 9.70
N ARG A 154 20.77 -3.41 10.51
CA ARG A 154 19.68 -3.78 11.43
C ARG A 154 18.73 -2.61 11.58
N MET A 155 17.50 -2.92 11.99
CA MET A 155 16.42 -1.97 12.17
C MET A 155 15.35 -2.57 13.08
N ASP A 156 14.51 -1.72 13.63
CA ASP A 156 13.26 -2.09 14.31
C ASP A 156 12.08 -1.62 13.45
N ALA A 157 11.15 -2.52 13.12
CA ALA A 157 10.05 -2.21 12.24
C ALA A 157 8.78 -2.92 12.65
N PHE A 158 7.65 -2.25 12.43
CA PHE A 158 6.33 -2.75 12.76
C PHE A 158 5.32 -2.27 11.72
N PHE A 159 4.36 -3.11 11.41
CA PHE A 159 3.25 -2.73 10.56
C PHE A 159 1.94 -3.38 11.02
N GLU A 160 0.89 -2.58 11.11
CA GLU A 160 -0.48 -2.99 11.33
C GLU A 160 -1.37 -2.33 10.28
N GLY A 161 -1.95 -3.15 9.42
CA GLY A 161 -2.96 -2.71 8.44
C GLY A 161 -4.32 -3.25 8.83
N THR A 162 -5.31 -2.37 9.02
CA THR A 162 -6.70 -2.79 9.21
C THR A 162 -7.59 -2.32 8.06
N SER A 163 -8.55 -3.16 7.68
CA SER A 163 -9.52 -2.85 6.64
C SER A 163 -10.88 -3.41 7.01
N ALA A 164 -11.88 -2.52 7.12
CA ALA A 164 -13.25 -2.86 7.45
C ALA A 164 -14.24 -2.09 6.56
N TRP A 165 -15.04 -2.83 5.79
CA TRP A 165 -16.04 -2.25 4.90
C TRP A 165 -17.42 -2.74 5.31
N PHE A 166 -18.27 -1.83 5.77
CA PHE A 166 -19.62 -2.14 6.23
C PHE A 166 -20.65 -1.91 5.12
N GLY A 167 -21.48 -2.91 4.87
CA GLY A 167 -22.61 -2.82 3.96
C GLY A 167 -23.92 -2.66 4.70
N TYR A 168 -24.74 -1.73 4.24
CA TYR A 168 -26.12 -1.49 4.68
C TYR A 168 -27.00 -1.69 3.46
N GLN A 169 -27.92 -2.64 3.52
CA GLN A 169 -28.74 -3.02 2.38
C GLN A 169 -30.22 -2.91 2.71
N ALA A 170 -31.01 -2.37 1.78
CA ALA A 170 -32.46 -2.35 1.88
C ALA A 170 -33.08 -2.70 0.53
N ASN A 171 -34.11 -3.56 0.53
CA ASN A 171 -34.75 -4.02 -0.69
C ASN A 171 -36.25 -4.24 -0.52
N ILE A 172 -36.97 -4.11 -1.64
CA ILE A 172 -38.35 -4.49 -1.82
C ILE A 172 -38.39 -5.60 -2.87
N SER A 173 -39.08 -6.69 -2.56
CA SER A 173 -39.21 -7.86 -3.43
C SER A 173 -40.66 -8.14 -3.74
N TYR A 174 -40.95 -8.51 -4.99
CA TYR A 174 -42.29 -8.81 -5.46
C TYR A 174 -42.33 -10.10 -6.29
N GLN A 175 -43.27 -10.98 -5.95
CA GLN A 175 -43.55 -12.21 -6.68
C GLN A 175 -44.54 -11.92 -7.80
N ILE A 176 -44.07 -12.03 -9.04
CA ILE A 176 -44.89 -11.81 -10.23
C ILE A 176 -45.81 -13.02 -10.43
N ASN A 177 -45.26 -14.23 -10.35
CA ASN A 177 -45.98 -15.50 -10.44
C ASN A 177 -45.23 -16.61 -9.68
N ASP A 178 -45.67 -17.86 -9.81
CA ASP A 178 -45.10 -19.00 -9.06
C ASP A 178 -43.65 -19.34 -9.46
N MET A 179 -43.21 -18.88 -10.63
CA MET A 179 -41.85 -19.10 -11.12
C MET A 179 -40.96 -17.86 -10.88
N ILE A 180 -41.49 -16.67 -11.13
CA ILE A 180 -40.71 -15.43 -11.24
C ILE A 180 -40.99 -14.49 -10.07
N SER A 181 -39.92 -14.07 -9.40
CA SER A 181 -39.91 -12.95 -8.47
C SER A 181 -38.76 -11.99 -8.77
N VAL A 182 -38.96 -10.72 -8.40
CA VAL A 182 -37.99 -9.64 -8.66
C VAL A 182 -37.74 -8.85 -7.38
N ALA A 183 -36.59 -8.19 -7.29
CA ALA A 183 -36.29 -7.25 -6.22
C ALA A 183 -35.60 -6.00 -6.73
N LEU A 184 -35.95 -4.87 -6.08
CA LEU A 184 -35.34 -3.57 -6.25
C LEU A 184 -34.86 -3.09 -4.88
N GLY A 185 -33.62 -2.64 -4.82
CA GLY A 185 -33.03 -2.12 -3.59
C GLY A 185 -31.74 -1.37 -3.83
N GLY A 186 -31.06 -1.07 -2.75
CA GLY A 186 -29.74 -0.46 -2.76
C GLY A 186 -28.88 -0.97 -1.62
N ARG A 187 -27.57 -0.93 -1.82
CA ARG A 187 -26.57 -1.18 -0.79
C ARG A 187 -25.69 0.05 -0.66
N PHE A 188 -25.65 0.63 0.54
CA PHE A 188 -24.67 1.62 0.92
C PHE A 188 -23.47 0.93 1.55
N VAL A 189 -22.27 1.35 1.18
CA VAL A 189 -21.00 0.81 1.65
C VAL A 189 -20.20 1.92 2.29
N GLN A 190 -19.66 1.66 3.47
CA GLN A 190 -18.70 2.53 4.14
C GLN A 190 -17.40 1.74 4.34
N ALA A 191 -16.30 2.26 3.80
CA ALA A 191 -14.97 1.70 3.92
C ALA A 191 -14.15 2.53 4.90
N LYS A 192 -13.41 1.84 5.76
CA LYS A 192 -12.38 2.41 6.63
C LYS A 192 -11.16 1.49 6.61
N ASP A 193 -10.03 2.05 6.21
CA ASP A 193 -8.73 1.40 6.22
C ASP A 193 -7.78 2.21 7.10
N THR A 194 -7.03 1.54 7.98
CA THR A 194 -6.02 2.18 8.82
C THR A 194 -4.66 1.52 8.60
N TYR A 195 -3.61 2.33 8.55
CA TYR A 195 -2.24 1.88 8.34
C TYR A 195 -1.36 2.50 9.41
N ASN A 196 -0.99 1.68 10.38
CA ASN A 196 -0.14 2.05 11.50
C ASN A 196 1.19 1.34 11.36
N GLY A 197 2.30 2.02 11.57
CA GLY A 197 3.60 1.38 11.45
C GLY A 197 4.75 2.29 11.80
N TYR A 198 5.91 1.68 11.98
CA TYR A 198 7.15 2.42 12.16
C TYR A 198 8.32 1.68 11.55
N LEU A 199 9.37 2.45 11.29
CA LEU A 199 10.70 1.99 10.93
C LEU A 199 11.69 2.86 11.71
N LYS A 200 12.43 2.25 12.63
CA LYS A 200 13.26 2.95 13.61
C LYS A 200 14.63 2.32 13.75
N GLY A 201 15.57 3.10 14.25
CA GLY A 201 16.88 2.61 14.66
C GLY A 201 17.64 1.95 13.52
N VAL A 202 17.56 2.51 12.31
CA VAL A 202 18.27 1.98 11.15
C VAL A 202 19.76 2.18 11.35
N GLU A 203 20.51 1.08 11.44
CA GLU A 203 21.94 1.07 11.70
C GLU A 203 22.69 0.22 10.66
N LEU A 204 23.90 0.67 10.34
CA LEU A 204 24.85 -0.05 9.49
C LEU A 204 26.02 -0.54 10.33
N ASN A 205 26.46 -1.76 10.06
CA ASN A 205 27.71 -2.28 10.60
C ASN A 205 28.87 -1.78 9.73
N MET A 206 29.62 -0.82 10.26
CA MET A 206 30.80 -0.23 9.65
C MET A 206 32.05 -0.84 10.29
N GLY A 207 32.61 -1.88 9.68
CA GLY A 207 33.84 -2.53 10.16
C GLY A 207 33.78 -3.10 11.58
N GLY A 208 32.63 -3.64 11.99
CA GLY A 208 32.39 -4.22 13.32
C GLY A 208 31.69 -3.28 14.31
N THR A 209 31.50 -2.00 13.93
CA THR A 209 30.80 -1.01 14.78
C THR A 209 29.43 -0.68 14.19
N TRP A 210 28.37 -0.82 14.98
CA TRP A 210 27.03 -0.39 14.59
C TRP A 210 26.92 1.13 14.73
N MET A 211 26.54 1.78 13.64
CA MET A 211 26.36 3.22 13.59
C MET A 211 25.01 3.56 12.96
N PRO A 212 24.30 4.60 13.44
CA PRO A 212 23.09 5.07 12.77
C PRO A 212 23.35 5.34 11.29
N ALA A 213 22.52 4.79 10.42
CA ALA A 213 22.72 4.88 8.98
C ALA A 213 22.67 6.35 8.51
N SER A 214 21.80 7.16 9.12
CA SER A 214 21.74 8.62 8.91
C SER A 214 23.07 9.32 9.24
N THR A 215 23.75 8.92 10.31
CA THR A 215 25.08 9.43 10.68
C THR A 215 26.15 9.00 9.68
N VAL A 216 26.12 7.75 9.21
CA VAL A 216 27.04 7.27 8.15
C VAL A 216 26.87 8.10 6.88
N MET A 217 25.63 8.31 6.43
CA MET A 217 25.33 9.11 5.24
C MET A 217 25.76 10.56 5.40
N THR A 218 25.47 11.19 6.54
CA THR A 218 25.92 12.55 6.86
C THR A 218 27.45 12.63 6.86
N GLY A 219 28.11 11.62 7.41
CA GLY A 219 29.57 11.50 7.40
C GLY A 219 30.15 11.48 5.99
N ILE A 220 29.53 10.71 5.07
CA ILE A 220 29.91 10.67 3.66
C ILE A 220 29.65 12.02 2.98
N ALA A 221 28.49 12.64 3.19
CA ALA A 221 28.20 13.98 2.67
C ALA A 221 29.28 14.99 3.07
N ASN A 222 29.71 14.94 4.34
CA ASN A 222 30.74 15.83 4.89
C ASN A 222 32.13 15.63 4.25
N GLN A 223 32.43 14.47 3.66
CA GLN A 223 33.68 14.27 2.90
C GLN A 223 33.69 15.08 1.59
N PHE A 224 32.53 15.30 0.99
CA PHE A 224 32.38 16.01 -0.30
C PHE A 224 32.08 17.51 -0.14
N ARG A 225 31.59 17.94 1.03
CA ARG A 225 31.31 19.35 1.33
C ARG A 225 32.50 20.30 1.11
N PRO A 226 33.74 19.98 1.52
CA PRO A 226 34.88 20.85 1.23
C PRO A 226 35.10 21.09 -0.27
N GLY A 227 34.90 20.06 -1.10
CA GLY A 227 34.96 20.17 -2.54
C GLY A 227 33.86 21.08 -3.11
N LEU A 228 32.63 20.92 -2.62
CA LEU A 228 31.51 21.82 -2.97
C LEU A 228 31.81 23.27 -2.61
N THR A 229 32.25 23.53 -1.37
CA THR A 229 32.58 24.88 -0.89
C THR A 229 33.71 25.49 -1.70
N GLY A 230 34.78 24.72 -1.96
CA GLY A 230 35.92 25.18 -2.76
C GLY A 230 35.51 25.56 -4.19
N CYS A 231 34.76 24.70 -4.89
CA CYS A 231 34.26 25.02 -6.22
C CYS A 231 33.31 26.24 -6.19
N THR A 232 32.44 26.35 -5.20
CA THR A 232 31.52 27.49 -5.06
C THR A 232 32.28 28.81 -4.92
N GLN A 233 33.31 28.86 -4.07
CA GLN A 233 34.13 30.06 -3.90
C GLN A 233 34.82 30.49 -5.20
N ILE A 234 35.28 29.53 -6.02
CA ILE A 234 35.91 29.83 -7.32
C ILE A 234 34.88 30.32 -8.33
N VAL A 235 33.69 29.71 -8.37
CA VAL A 235 32.58 30.12 -9.24
C VAL A 235 32.12 31.53 -8.91
N ASP A 236 31.92 31.85 -7.63
CA ASP A 236 31.54 33.18 -7.16
C ASP A 236 32.62 34.23 -7.46
N GLY A 237 33.89 33.82 -7.48
CA GLY A 237 35.03 34.62 -7.92
C GLY A 237 35.15 34.79 -9.45
N GLY A 238 34.23 34.23 -10.23
CA GLY A 238 34.21 34.33 -11.70
C GLY A 238 35.03 33.27 -12.45
N GLY A 239 35.61 32.30 -11.74
CA GLY A 239 36.42 31.23 -12.33
C GLY A 239 35.62 30.02 -12.85
N GLY A 240 34.28 30.05 -12.76
CA GLY A 240 33.44 28.87 -12.99
C GLY A 240 33.54 28.23 -14.38
N SER A 241 33.84 29.01 -15.43
CA SER A 241 33.96 28.51 -16.81
C SER A 241 35.33 27.92 -17.14
N LEU A 242 36.31 28.02 -16.23
CA LEU A 242 37.65 27.49 -16.44
C LEU A 242 37.70 26.00 -16.15
N THR A 243 38.54 25.25 -16.86
CA THR A 243 38.95 23.91 -16.42
C THR A 243 39.95 24.00 -15.26
N PHE A 244 40.18 22.89 -14.55
CA PHE A 244 41.16 22.85 -13.45
C PHE A 244 42.58 23.28 -13.88
N ALA A 245 43.02 22.88 -15.08
CA ALA A 245 44.33 23.29 -15.62
C ALA A 245 44.36 24.79 -15.96
N GLN A 246 43.28 25.32 -16.52
CA GLN A 246 43.15 26.74 -16.85
C GLN A 246 43.11 27.60 -15.58
N ALA A 247 42.41 27.16 -14.54
CA ALA A 247 42.32 27.87 -13.26
C ALA A 247 43.68 27.95 -12.55
N VAL A 248 44.49 26.89 -12.61
CA VAL A 248 45.88 26.91 -12.12
C VAL A 248 46.74 27.85 -12.96
N GLY A 249 46.65 27.75 -14.30
CA GLY A 249 47.41 28.63 -15.21
C GLY A 249 47.07 30.11 -15.08
N ALA A 250 45.82 30.44 -14.73
CA ALA A 250 45.35 31.79 -14.47
C ALA A 250 45.59 32.28 -13.03
N ASN A 251 46.23 31.47 -12.17
CA ASN A 251 46.44 31.73 -10.73
C ASN A 251 45.13 31.98 -9.95
N VAL A 252 44.01 31.39 -10.39
CA VAL A 252 42.73 31.42 -9.66
C VAL A 252 42.79 30.45 -8.46
N ILE A 253 43.47 29.32 -8.64
CA ILE A 253 43.77 28.34 -7.59
C ILE A 253 45.21 27.85 -7.71
N ASP A 254 45.78 27.32 -6.63
CA ASP A 254 47.09 26.68 -6.67
C ASP A 254 46.98 25.19 -7.09
N ALA A 255 48.13 24.60 -7.46
CA ALA A 255 48.20 23.20 -7.89
C ALA A 255 47.74 22.20 -6.81
N PRO A 256 48.08 22.37 -5.51
CA PRO A 256 47.55 21.52 -4.44
C PRO A 256 46.03 21.55 -4.31
N THR A 257 45.40 22.73 -4.35
CA THR A 257 43.94 22.88 -4.29
C THR A 257 43.29 22.20 -5.49
N SER A 258 43.85 22.40 -6.68
CA SER A 258 43.39 21.72 -7.89
C SER A 258 43.45 20.19 -7.76
N ALA A 259 44.56 19.64 -7.27
CA ALA A 259 44.70 18.20 -7.06
C ALA A 259 43.70 17.65 -6.03
N GLN A 260 43.43 18.40 -4.95
CA GLN A 260 42.46 17.99 -3.92
C GLN A 260 41.03 17.92 -4.49
N LEU A 261 40.61 18.94 -5.25
CA LEU A 261 39.29 18.97 -5.89
C LEU A 261 39.15 17.86 -6.95
N GLN A 262 40.18 17.62 -7.76
CA GLN A 262 40.16 16.51 -8.71
C GLN A 262 40.12 15.15 -8.00
N GLY A 263 40.85 14.99 -6.89
CA GLY A 263 40.82 13.78 -6.06
C GLY A 263 39.44 13.44 -5.50
N GLY A 264 38.68 14.45 -5.08
CA GLY A 264 37.30 14.22 -4.62
C GLY A 264 36.35 13.83 -5.76
N LEU A 265 36.53 14.36 -6.97
CA LEU A 265 35.76 13.93 -8.15
C LEU A 265 36.10 12.49 -8.57
N LEU A 266 37.36 12.09 -8.48
CA LEU A 266 37.75 10.69 -8.68
C LEU A 266 37.06 9.78 -7.66
N ALA A 267 36.97 10.20 -6.39
CA ALA A 267 36.25 9.46 -5.35
C ALA A 267 34.73 9.38 -5.59
N LEU A 268 34.16 10.30 -6.38
CA LEU A 268 32.79 10.23 -6.87
C LEU A 268 32.62 9.30 -8.09
N GLY A 269 33.69 8.65 -8.55
CA GLY A 269 33.67 7.68 -9.64
C GLY A 269 33.87 8.28 -11.03
N LEU A 270 34.25 9.56 -11.13
CA LEU A 270 34.62 10.15 -12.41
C LEU A 270 36.00 9.65 -12.84
N THR A 271 36.21 9.52 -14.15
CA THR A 271 37.53 9.21 -14.72
C THR A 271 38.36 10.49 -14.85
N GLN A 272 39.69 10.34 -14.81
CA GLN A 272 40.60 11.48 -15.00
C GLN A 272 40.32 12.21 -16.33
N ALA A 273 40.07 11.48 -17.41
CA ALA A 273 39.76 12.07 -18.72
C ALA A 273 38.49 12.93 -18.72
N GLN A 274 37.48 12.58 -17.92
CA GLN A 274 36.28 13.41 -17.74
C GLN A 274 36.59 14.67 -16.94
N ILE A 275 37.43 14.54 -15.91
CA ILE A 275 37.82 15.65 -15.03
C ILE A 275 38.71 16.67 -15.76
N ASP A 276 39.62 16.21 -16.62
CA ASP A 276 40.58 17.08 -17.33
C ASP A 276 39.91 18.13 -18.25
N VAL A 277 38.73 17.79 -18.78
CA VAL A 277 37.95 18.66 -19.67
C VAL A 277 36.81 19.39 -18.95
N MET A 278 36.59 19.09 -17.67
CA MET A 278 35.49 19.61 -16.87
C MET A 278 35.74 21.06 -16.43
N THR A 279 34.71 21.88 -16.51
CA THR A 279 34.72 23.23 -15.93
C THR A 279 34.46 23.20 -14.42
N ILE A 280 34.93 24.20 -13.69
CA ILE A 280 34.75 24.25 -12.23
C ILE A 280 33.26 24.33 -11.83
N VAL A 281 32.40 24.96 -12.65
CA VAL A 281 30.95 24.97 -12.40
C VAL A 281 30.31 23.59 -12.60
N GLU A 282 30.78 22.79 -13.55
CA GLU A 282 30.34 21.40 -13.70
C GLU A 282 30.80 20.55 -12.51
N ALA A 283 32.06 20.72 -12.09
CA ALA A 283 32.60 20.06 -10.90
C ALA A 283 31.78 20.41 -9.63
N GLN A 284 31.41 21.68 -9.46
CA GLN A 284 30.50 22.13 -8.39
C GLN A 284 29.19 21.34 -8.41
N GLY A 285 28.59 21.16 -9.60
CA GLY A 285 27.36 20.38 -9.78
C GLY A 285 27.49 18.93 -9.34
N TYR A 286 28.61 18.26 -9.65
CA TYR A 286 28.87 16.90 -9.19
C TYR A 286 28.97 16.80 -7.66
N TYR A 287 29.73 17.71 -7.04
CA TYR A 287 29.83 17.78 -5.58
C TYR A 287 28.49 18.08 -4.93
N GLN A 288 27.71 19.01 -5.49
CA GLN A 288 26.40 19.37 -4.98
C GLN A 288 25.45 18.16 -5.05
N GLY A 289 25.41 17.47 -6.20
CA GLY A 289 24.60 16.27 -6.37
C GLY A 289 24.96 15.17 -5.38
N ALA A 290 26.25 14.96 -5.12
CA ALA A 290 26.71 14.01 -4.12
C ALA A 290 26.27 14.39 -2.70
N VAL A 291 26.54 15.62 -2.27
CA VAL A 291 26.14 16.12 -0.93
C VAL A 291 24.63 16.01 -0.75
N SER A 292 23.84 16.50 -1.71
CA SER A 292 22.38 16.44 -1.65
C SER A 292 21.84 15.01 -1.63
N LYS A 293 22.44 14.10 -2.40
CA LYS A 293 22.07 12.67 -2.36
C LYS A 293 22.25 12.11 -0.95
N TYR A 294 23.43 12.24 -0.36
CA TYR A 294 23.71 11.65 0.95
C TYR A 294 22.97 12.35 2.09
N ASP A 295 22.83 13.68 2.07
CA ASP A 295 22.00 14.40 3.05
C ASP A 295 20.53 13.98 2.95
N GLY A 296 20.00 13.86 1.73
CA GLY A 296 18.62 13.42 1.49
C GLY A 296 18.38 11.98 1.94
N THR A 297 19.33 11.08 1.63
CA THR A 297 19.31 9.70 2.13
C THR A 297 19.41 9.66 3.65
N ALA A 298 20.23 10.51 4.27
CA ALA A 298 20.32 10.59 5.73
C ALA A 298 18.98 10.96 6.38
N LEU A 299 18.20 11.86 5.76
CA LEU A 299 16.90 12.28 6.26
C LEU A 299 15.87 11.15 6.25
N ILE A 300 15.79 10.39 5.16
CA ILE A 300 14.81 9.30 5.02
C ILE A 300 15.17 8.05 5.85
N LEU A 301 16.43 7.93 6.30
CA LEU A 301 16.90 6.86 7.19
C LEU A 301 16.75 7.18 8.68
N GLN A 302 16.20 8.34 9.02
CA GLN A 302 15.80 8.63 10.40
C GLN A 302 14.55 7.82 10.77
N ASP A 303 14.20 7.83 12.05
CA ASP A 303 12.99 7.16 12.55
C ASP A 303 11.74 7.71 11.83
N GLN A 304 10.94 6.79 11.30
CA GLN A 304 9.69 7.08 10.60
C GLN A 304 8.53 6.38 11.27
N GLU A 305 7.39 7.07 11.34
CA GLU A 305 6.13 6.54 11.84
C GLU A 305 5.00 6.93 10.88
N ALA A 306 4.01 6.06 10.78
CA ALA A 306 2.81 6.28 10.00
C ALA A 306 1.60 5.92 10.86
N ASP A 307 0.62 6.84 10.89
CA ASP A 307 -0.72 6.63 11.41
C ASP A 307 -1.66 7.29 10.39
N ASN A 308 -2.11 6.47 9.43
CA ASN A 308 -2.89 6.94 8.30
C ASN A 308 -4.27 6.27 8.30
N GLU A 309 -5.31 7.07 8.11
CA GLU A 309 -6.68 6.60 7.94
C GLU A 309 -7.21 7.01 6.57
N ALA A 310 -7.75 6.04 5.84
CA ALA A 310 -8.48 6.26 4.60
C ALA A 310 -9.94 5.84 4.79
N THR A 311 -10.86 6.71 4.38
CA THR A 311 -12.30 6.42 4.41
C THR A 311 -12.92 6.61 3.05
N GLY A 312 -13.97 5.86 2.78
CA GLY A 312 -14.71 5.93 1.52
C GLY A 312 -16.16 5.50 1.70
N SER A 313 -17.01 5.91 0.77
CA SER A 313 -18.37 5.39 0.73
C SER A 313 -18.90 5.31 -0.69
N GLY A 314 -19.90 4.45 -0.88
CA GLY A 314 -20.52 4.25 -2.19
C GLY A 314 -21.91 3.63 -2.07
N ILE A 315 -22.72 3.80 -3.11
CA ILE A 315 -24.04 3.18 -3.21
C ILE A 315 -24.08 2.33 -4.47
N THR A 316 -24.53 1.09 -4.32
CA THR A 316 -24.73 0.16 -5.44
C THR A 316 -26.21 -0.21 -5.54
N PRO A 317 -26.86 -0.04 -6.71
CA PRO A 317 -28.22 -0.53 -6.89
C PRO A 317 -28.25 -2.06 -6.79
N ASN A 318 -29.32 -2.59 -6.18
CA ASN A 318 -29.55 -4.02 -6.09
C ASN A 318 -30.78 -4.41 -6.90
N LEU A 319 -30.53 -4.93 -8.09
CA LEU A 319 -31.56 -5.43 -9.01
C LEU A 319 -31.40 -6.93 -9.12
N LYS A 320 -32.42 -7.69 -8.70
CA LYS A 320 -32.36 -9.14 -8.69
C LYS A 320 -33.62 -9.76 -9.27
N CYS A 321 -33.46 -10.94 -9.85
CA CYS A 321 -34.53 -11.77 -10.35
C CYS A 321 -34.28 -13.21 -9.89
N LYS A 322 -35.35 -13.91 -9.55
CA LYS A 322 -35.37 -15.36 -9.35
C LYS A 322 -36.34 -15.93 -10.38
N PHE A 323 -35.92 -17.00 -11.04
CA PHE A 323 -36.72 -17.85 -11.93
C PHE A 323 -36.77 -19.26 -11.35
#